data_AF-A0A8J2TN63-F1
#
_entry.id   AF-A0A8J2TN63-F1
#
_cell.length_a   1.000
_cell.length_b   1.000
_cell.length_c   1.000
_cell.angle_alpha   90.00
_cell.angle_beta   90.00
_cell.angle_gamma   90.00
#
_symmetry.space_group_name_H-M   'P 1'
#
loop_
_entity.id
_entity.type
_entity.pdbx_description
1 polymer ?
#
loop_
_entity_poly.entity_id
_entity_poly.type
_entity_poly.pdbx_seq_one_letter_code
_entity_poly.pdbx_strand_id
1 'polypeptide(L)'
;MLELKKKNWRKFIESDNPVAAALMSKMGYSEKEKVEVKKEFLKMLVRMELNPAQSRFINAFFETYLILNEKEEERLMEEIKQLDNAEEIMNLPNSWEERGYKRGIEQGIEQGMQKGVRKVIENMLKKDFSMEVIAEVTGASIGEIEKLKRKMVL
;
A
#
# COMPACT_ATOMS: atom_id res chain seq x y z
N MET A 1 32.25 10.76 -5.39
CA MET A 1 30.80 10.57 -5.59
C MET A 1 30.07 11.15 -4.36
N LEU A 2 29.82 12.48 -4.30
CA LEU A 2 29.18 13.14 -3.12
C LEU A 2 28.65 14.59 -3.36
N GLU A 3 28.45 15.04 -4.59
CA GLU A 3 27.96 16.42 -4.84
C GLU A 3 26.44 16.57 -4.77
N LEU A 4 25.68 15.48 -5.02
CA LEU A 4 24.22 15.56 -5.12
C LEU A 4 23.54 15.86 -3.78
N LYS A 5 24.05 15.36 -2.65
CA LYS A 5 23.52 15.66 -1.31
C LYS A 5 23.56 17.16 -0.96
N LYS A 6 24.44 17.94 -1.60
CA LYS A 6 24.53 19.39 -1.40
C LYS A 6 23.52 20.17 -2.25
N LYS A 7 22.89 19.52 -3.24
CA LYS A 7 21.86 20.12 -4.09
C LYS A 7 20.50 19.92 -3.43
N ASN A 8 19.75 21.00 -3.26
CA ASN A 8 18.38 20.95 -2.75
C ASN A 8 17.44 20.46 -3.86
N TRP A 9 16.72 19.37 -3.60
CA TRP A 9 15.81 18.73 -4.56
C TRP A 9 14.69 19.66 -5.05
N ARG A 10 14.25 20.62 -4.22
CA ARG A 10 13.18 21.58 -4.59
C ARG A 10 13.52 22.44 -5.80
N LYS A 11 14.81 22.62 -6.09
CA LYS A 11 15.26 23.37 -7.28
C LYS A 11 14.99 22.63 -8.61
N PHE A 12 14.59 21.36 -8.54
CA PHE A 12 14.48 20.48 -9.70
C PHE A 12 13.06 19.97 -9.96
N ILE A 13 12.10 20.24 -9.07
CA ILE A 13 10.73 19.71 -9.16
C ILE A 13 9.96 20.22 -10.38
N GLU A 14 10.33 21.40 -10.88
CA GLU A 14 9.76 22.00 -12.09
C GLU A 14 10.55 21.66 -13.35
N SER A 15 11.65 20.91 -13.23
CA SER A 15 12.41 20.48 -14.40
C SER A 15 11.74 19.30 -15.09
N ASP A 16 11.64 19.35 -16.41
CA ASP A 16 11.24 18.19 -17.23
C ASP A 16 12.47 17.35 -17.58
N ASN A 17 13.22 16.96 -16.54
CA ASN A 17 14.44 16.18 -16.67
C ASN A 17 14.31 14.83 -15.94
N PRO A 18 14.20 13.70 -16.67
CA PRO A 18 14.04 12.38 -16.07
C PRO A 18 15.23 11.96 -15.19
N VAL A 19 16.44 12.43 -15.52
CA VAL A 19 17.64 12.16 -14.71
C VAL A 19 17.59 12.94 -13.41
N ALA A 20 17.12 14.18 -13.43
CA ALA A 20 16.92 14.96 -12.21
C ALA A 20 15.88 14.29 -11.30
N ALA A 21 14.75 13.83 -11.89
CA ALA A 21 13.71 13.09 -11.17
C ALA A 21 14.28 11.83 -10.48
N ALA A 22 15.02 10.99 -11.20
CA ALA A 22 15.67 9.80 -10.64
C ALA A 22 16.62 10.14 -9.48
N LEU A 23 17.44 11.20 -9.65
CA LEU A 23 18.47 11.59 -8.69
C LEU A 23 17.94 12.39 -7.50
N MET A 24 16.70 12.87 -7.52
CA MET A 24 16.08 13.55 -6.37
C MET A 24 16.16 12.69 -5.09
N SER A 25 16.04 11.37 -5.23
CA SER A 25 16.22 10.39 -4.15
C SER A 25 17.58 10.45 -3.46
N LYS A 26 18.62 11.02 -4.11
CA LYS A 26 19.98 11.22 -3.57
C LYS A 26 20.36 12.68 -3.31
N MET A 27 19.45 13.62 -3.60
CA MET A 27 19.63 15.04 -3.31
C MET A 27 19.44 15.33 -1.81
N GLY A 28 19.77 16.54 -1.38
CA GLY A 28 19.66 16.93 0.03
C GLY A 28 18.21 17.15 0.47
N TYR A 29 17.67 16.21 1.26
CA TYR A 29 16.43 16.31 2.02
C TYR A 29 16.62 15.72 3.42
N SER A 30 15.75 16.09 4.36
CA SER A 30 15.64 15.51 5.70
C SER A 30 14.65 14.35 5.71
N GLU A 31 14.73 13.47 6.71
CA GLU A 31 13.81 12.34 6.87
C GLU A 31 12.33 12.75 6.84
N LYS A 32 12.00 13.92 7.41
CA LYS A 32 10.63 14.45 7.45
C LYS A 32 10.08 14.82 6.08
N GLU A 33 10.96 15.08 5.12
CA GLU A 33 10.61 15.51 3.76
C GLU A 33 10.45 14.33 2.80
N LYS A 34 10.77 13.09 3.20
CA LYS A 34 10.74 11.92 2.30
C LYS A 34 9.41 11.75 1.56
N VAL A 35 8.29 11.91 2.28
CA VAL A 35 6.94 11.85 1.71
C VAL A 35 6.74 12.95 0.66
N GLU A 36 7.17 14.18 0.96
CA GLU A 36 7.08 15.32 0.04
C GLU A 36 7.93 15.10 -1.21
N VAL A 37 9.17 14.60 -1.05
CA VAL A 37 10.08 14.29 -2.15
C VAL A 37 9.49 13.23 -3.08
N LYS A 38 8.92 12.13 -2.53
CA LYS A 38 8.28 11.08 -3.33
C LYS A 38 7.03 11.61 -4.04
N LYS A 39 6.22 12.44 -3.38
CA LYS A 39 5.04 13.07 -3.99
C LYS A 39 5.40 13.95 -5.19
N GLU A 40 6.37 14.84 -5.02
CA GLU A 40 6.81 15.73 -6.10
C GLU A 40 7.48 14.95 -7.24
N PHE A 41 8.23 13.89 -6.93
CA PHE A 41 8.75 12.97 -7.92
C PHE A 41 7.63 12.33 -8.77
N LEU A 42 6.55 11.84 -8.15
CA LEU A 42 5.42 11.25 -8.88
C LEU A 42 4.72 12.29 -9.76
N LYS A 43 4.53 13.52 -9.26
CA LYS A 43 3.98 14.64 -10.04
C LYS A 43 4.85 14.96 -11.26
N MET A 44 6.19 14.91 -11.12
CA MET A 44 7.09 15.10 -12.25
C MET A 44 6.93 14.01 -13.30
N LEU A 45 6.78 12.74 -12.90
CA LEU A 45 6.60 11.64 -13.85
C LEU A 45 5.33 11.81 -14.69
N VAL A 46 4.23 12.22 -14.06
CA VAL A 46 2.97 12.53 -14.77
C VAL A 46 3.19 13.69 -15.73
N ARG A 47 3.77 14.80 -15.28
CA ARG A 47 3.98 16.01 -16.09
C ARG A 47 4.85 15.76 -17.33
N MET A 48 5.89 14.95 -17.21
CA MET A 48 6.84 14.70 -18.31
C MET A 48 6.29 13.77 -19.41
N GLU A 49 5.13 13.14 -19.19
CA GLU A 49 4.48 12.25 -20.18
C GLU A 49 5.43 11.20 -20.78
N LEU A 50 6.31 10.63 -19.94
CA LEU A 50 7.32 9.67 -20.40
C LEU A 50 6.67 8.38 -20.89
N ASN A 51 7.35 7.69 -21.80
CA ASN A 51 6.87 6.38 -22.21
C ASN A 51 6.92 5.38 -21.03
N PRO A 52 6.10 4.31 -21.05
CA PRO A 52 5.99 3.40 -19.92
C PRO A 52 7.32 2.76 -19.49
N ALA A 53 8.22 2.45 -20.43
CA ALA A 53 9.50 1.86 -20.11
C ALA A 53 10.45 2.84 -19.40
N GLN A 54 10.49 4.09 -19.85
CA GLN A 54 11.24 5.17 -19.21
C GLN A 54 10.71 5.46 -17.81
N SER A 55 9.39 5.61 -17.66
CA SER A 55 8.76 5.85 -16.36
C SER A 55 9.07 4.72 -15.37
N ARG A 56 8.96 3.45 -15.79
CA ARG A 56 9.32 2.30 -14.96
C ARG A 56 10.78 2.32 -14.52
N PHE A 57 11.69 2.62 -15.43
CA PHE A 57 13.12 2.66 -15.13
C PHE A 57 13.47 3.76 -14.12
N ILE A 58 12.93 4.97 -14.31
CA ILE A 58 13.15 6.10 -13.42
C ILE A 58 12.55 5.83 -12.04
N ASN A 59 11.34 5.26 -11.99
CA ASN A 59 10.70 4.86 -10.73
C ASN A 59 11.54 3.82 -9.97
N ALA A 60 11.97 2.75 -10.65
CA ALA A 60 12.79 1.71 -10.03
C ALA A 60 14.11 2.27 -9.47
N PHE A 61 14.76 3.19 -10.18
CA PHE A 61 15.97 3.84 -9.69
C PHE A 61 15.68 4.70 -8.44
N PHE A 62 14.61 5.51 -8.48
CA PHE A 62 14.25 6.39 -7.37
C PHE A 62 13.95 5.61 -6.09
N GLU A 63 13.15 4.55 -6.20
CA GLU A 63 12.74 3.72 -5.05
C GLU A 63 13.89 2.90 -4.46
N THR A 64 14.98 2.68 -5.21
CA THR A 64 16.19 2.05 -4.68
C THR A 64 16.83 2.87 -3.55
N TYR A 65 16.62 4.20 -3.54
CA TYR A 65 17.29 5.09 -2.59
C TYR A 65 16.33 5.82 -1.65
N LEU A 66 15.09 6.07 -2.05
CA LEU A 66 14.07 6.64 -1.20
C LEU A 66 12.97 5.60 -0.93
N ILE A 67 13.12 4.92 0.20
CA ILE A 67 12.17 3.92 0.70
C ILE A 67 11.32 4.57 1.78
N LEU A 68 10.01 4.56 1.60
CA LEU A 68 9.07 4.98 2.63
C LEU A 68 8.67 3.77 3.49
N ASN A 69 8.47 3.99 4.79
CA ASN A 69 7.83 3.00 5.65
C ASN A 69 6.30 2.99 5.46
N GLU A 70 5.61 2.06 6.11
CA GLU A 70 4.15 1.90 5.99
C GLU A 70 3.38 3.19 6.31
N LYS A 71 3.69 3.86 7.42
CA LYS A 71 3.04 5.12 7.83
C LYS A 71 3.32 6.27 6.85
N GLU A 72 4.55 6.34 6.34
CA GLU A 72 4.94 7.33 5.33
C GLU A 72 4.19 7.09 4.00
N GLU A 73 4.02 5.83 3.59
CA GLU A 73 3.28 5.46 2.39
C GLU A 73 1.77 5.70 2.54
N GLU A 74 1.18 5.41 3.71
CA GLU A 74 -0.22 5.74 4.00
C GLU A 74 -0.45 7.24 3.90
N ARG A 75 0.43 8.03 4.54
CA ARG A 75 0.37 9.48 4.45
C ARG A 75 0.53 9.97 3.01
N LEU A 76 1.47 9.41 2.24
CA LEU A 76 1.63 9.74 0.82
C LEU A 76 0.32 9.48 0.05
N MET A 77 -0.32 8.35 0.30
CA MET A 77 -1.58 7.98 -0.34
C MET A 77 -2.73 8.92 0.01
N GLU A 78 -2.83 9.32 1.27
CA GLU A 78 -3.81 10.33 1.69
C GLU A 78 -3.56 11.66 1.01
N GLU A 79 -2.30 12.12 0.95
CA GLU A 79 -1.94 13.36 0.28
C GLU A 79 -2.22 13.32 -1.24
N ILE A 80 -1.95 12.19 -1.92
CA ILE A 80 -2.23 12.03 -3.36
C ILE A 80 -3.73 12.04 -3.64
N LYS A 81 -4.55 11.38 -2.81
CA LYS A 81 -6.01 11.33 -3.00
C LYS A 81 -6.70 12.70 -2.96
N GLN A 82 -6.04 13.71 -2.37
CA GLN A 82 -6.55 15.08 -2.31
C GLN A 82 -6.09 15.93 -3.51
N LEU A 83 -5.29 15.38 -4.44
CA LEU A 83 -4.85 16.08 -5.64
C LEU A 83 -5.86 15.91 -6.77
N ASP A 84 -6.03 16.95 -7.60
CA ASP A 84 -6.92 16.91 -8.77
C ASP A 84 -6.49 15.85 -9.80
N ASN A 85 -5.18 15.61 -9.93
CA ASN A 85 -4.61 14.62 -10.85
C ASN A 85 -4.27 13.28 -10.17
N ALA A 86 -4.97 12.94 -9.07
CA ALA A 86 -4.73 11.70 -8.33
C ALA A 86 -4.78 10.45 -9.22
N GLU A 87 -5.74 10.38 -10.14
CA GLU A 87 -5.92 9.22 -11.03
C GLU A 87 -4.70 8.99 -11.94
N GLU A 88 -4.14 10.05 -12.52
CA GLU A 88 -2.94 9.97 -13.36
C GLU A 88 -1.73 9.46 -12.56
N ILE A 89 -1.57 9.95 -11.32
CA ILE A 89 -0.50 9.49 -10.42
C ILE A 89 -0.70 8.02 -10.03
N MET A 90 -1.94 7.59 -9.77
CA MET A 90 -2.25 6.20 -9.44
C MET A 90 -2.03 5.25 -10.61
N ASN A 91 -2.13 5.73 -11.84
CA ASN A 91 -1.92 4.95 -13.06
C ASN A 91 -0.45 4.85 -13.49
N LEU A 92 0.48 5.51 -12.78
CA LEU A 92 1.91 5.40 -13.08
C LEU A 92 2.38 3.94 -12.94
N PRO A 93 3.10 3.40 -13.95
CA PRO A 93 3.52 2.01 -13.93
C PRO A 93 4.48 1.76 -12.75
N ASN A 94 4.17 0.72 -11.97
CA ASN A 94 4.92 0.19 -10.82
C ASN A 94 4.74 0.91 -9.47
N SER A 95 4.03 2.05 -9.36
CA SER A 95 3.94 2.74 -8.06
C SER A 95 3.17 1.95 -6.99
N TRP A 96 2.23 1.12 -7.43
CA TRP A 96 1.25 0.45 -6.54
C TRP A 96 1.06 -1.04 -6.83
N GLU A 97 1.70 -1.59 -7.87
CA GLU A 97 1.44 -2.96 -8.34
C GLU A 97 1.90 -4.01 -7.34
N GLU A 98 3.16 -3.94 -6.89
CA GLU A 98 3.68 -4.90 -5.90
C GLU A 98 2.96 -4.78 -4.55
N ARG A 99 2.50 -3.56 -4.20
CA ARG A 99 1.76 -3.30 -2.96
C ARG A 99 0.31 -3.75 -3.04
N GLY A 100 -0.35 -3.51 -4.17
CA GLY A 100 -1.69 -4.03 -4.46
C GLY A 100 -1.68 -5.55 -4.45
N TYR A 101 -0.63 -6.17 -4.98
CA TYR A 101 -0.42 -7.60 -4.91
C TYR A 101 -0.26 -8.11 -3.46
N LYS A 102 0.63 -7.49 -2.66
CA LYS A 102 0.81 -7.85 -1.24
C LYS A 102 -0.48 -7.68 -0.43
N ARG A 103 -1.16 -6.53 -0.55
CA ARG A 103 -2.46 -6.28 0.09
C ARG A 103 -3.53 -7.27 -0.36
N GLY A 104 -3.56 -7.61 -1.65
CA GLY A 104 -4.49 -8.60 -2.19
C GLY A 104 -4.26 -9.99 -1.60
N ILE A 105 -2.99 -10.40 -1.41
CA ILE A 105 -2.65 -11.65 -0.72
C ILE A 105 -3.07 -11.61 0.74
N GLU A 106 -2.72 -10.55 1.48
CA GLU A 106 -3.05 -10.42 2.90
C GLU A 106 -4.57 -10.47 3.13
N GLN A 107 -5.33 -9.69 2.36
CA GLN A 107 -6.80 -9.71 2.40
C GLN A 107 -7.36 -11.09 2.02
N GLY A 108 -6.77 -11.75 1.01
CA GLY A 108 -7.15 -13.10 0.60
C GLY A 108 -6.94 -14.13 1.71
N ILE A 109 -5.81 -14.08 2.41
CA ILE A 109 -5.49 -14.95 3.54
C ILE A 109 -6.46 -14.70 4.70
N GLU A 110 -6.68 -13.43 5.07
CA GLU A 110 -7.58 -13.07 6.17
C GLU A 110 -9.02 -13.54 5.89
N GLN A 111 -9.55 -13.25 4.70
CA GLN A 111 -10.88 -13.71 4.30
C GLN A 111 -10.97 -15.24 4.25
N GLY A 112 -9.91 -15.91 3.77
CA GLY A 112 -9.82 -17.37 3.76
C GLY A 112 -9.86 -17.97 5.16
N MET A 113 -9.10 -17.39 6.10
CA MET A 113 -9.08 -17.82 7.49
C MET A 113 -10.44 -17.62 8.17
N GLN A 114 -11.08 -16.45 7.99
CA GLN A 114 -12.41 -16.19 8.53
C GLN A 114 -13.47 -17.17 7.98
N LYS A 115 -13.44 -17.45 6.67
CA LYS A 115 -14.32 -18.47 6.06
C LYS A 115 -14.05 -19.86 6.62
N GLY A 116 -12.79 -20.21 6.84
CA GLY A 116 -12.38 -21.48 7.43
C GLY A 116 -12.89 -21.65 8.86
N VAL A 117 -12.64 -20.67 9.72
CA VAL A 117 -13.13 -20.64 11.11
C VAL A 117 -14.64 -20.76 11.15
N ARG A 118 -15.35 -19.98 10.31
CA ARG A 118 -16.82 -20.07 10.20
C ARG A 118 -17.28 -21.50 9.85
N LYS A 119 -16.65 -22.15 8.87
CA LYS A 119 -17.00 -23.51 8.47
C LYS A 119 -16.77 -24.52 9.61
N VAL A 120 -15.71 -24.34 10.40
CA VAL A 120 -15.45 -25.16 11.60
C VAL A 120 -16.57 -24.96 12.64
N ILE A 121 -16.93 -23.71 12.95
CA ILE A 121 -18.04 -23.38 13.86
C ILE A 121 -19.34 -24.04 13.40
N GLU A 122 -19.72 -23.89 12.13
CA GLU A 122 -20.95 -24.47 11.58
C GLU A 122 -20.95 -26.00 11.68
N ASN A 123 -19.81 -26.67 11.43
CA ASN A 123 -19.68 -28.11 11.56
C ASN A 123 -19.76 -28.58 13.01
N MET A 124 -19.19 -27.83 13.96
CA MET A 124 -19.27 -28.15 15.38
C MET A 124 -20.70 -27.93 15.92
N LEU A 125 -21.38 -26.86 15.49
CA LEU A 125 -22.79 -26.65 15.83
C LEU A 125 -23.68 -27.78 15.31
N LYS A 126 -23.44 -28.29 14.09
CA LYS A 126 -24.17 -29.45 13.52
C LYS A 126 -23.91 -30.76 14.26
N LYS A 127 -22.82 -30.84 15.02
CA LYS A 127 -22.47 -31.98 15.86
C LYS A 127 -22.85 -31.76 17.33
N ASP A 128 -23.69 -30.75 17.60
CA ASP A 128 -24.22 -30.42 18.92
C ASP A 128 -23.14 -30.10 19.98
N PHE A 129 -21.96 -29.62 19.56
CA PHE A 129 -20.97 -29.08 20.50
C PHE A 129 -21.51 -27.81 21.17
N SER A 130 -21.17 -27.61 22.45
CA SER A 130 -21.58 -26.42 23.18
C SER A 130 -20.86 -25.17 22.65
N MET A 131 -21.50 -24.00 22.80
CA MET A 131 -20.94 -22.75 22.29
C MET A 131 -19.66 -22.35 23.02
N GLU A 132 -19.52 -22.75 24.29
CA GLU A 132 -18.32 -22.55 25.11
C GLU A 132 -17.12 -23.30 24.52
N VAL A 133 -17.30 -24.58 24.18
CA VAL A 133 -16.24 -25.40 23.56
C VAL A 133 -15.88 -24.86 22.17
N ILE A 134 -16.88 -24.42 21.40
CA ILE A 134 -16.64 -23.82 20.08
C ILE A 134 -15.84 -22.51 20.22
N ALA A 135 -16.18 -21.65 21.18
CA ALA A 135 -15.45 -20.41 21.44
C ALA A 135 -14.00 -20.67 21.84
N GLU A 136 -13.77 -21.65 22.72
CA GLU A 136 -12.43 -22.06 23.14
C GLU A 136 -11.58 -22.57 21.96
N VAL A 137 -12.13 -23.44 21.12
CA VAL A 137 -11.39 -24.06 20.00
C VAL A 137 -11.13 -23.09 18.85
N THR A 138 -12.08 -22.20 18.57
CA THR A 138 -12.03 -21.34 17.38
C THR A 138 -11.55 -19.93 17.66
N GLY A 139 -11.49 -19.53 18.94
CA GLY A 139 -11.22 -18.15 19.35
C GLY A 139 -12.36 -17.17 19.04
N ALA A 140 -13.49 -17.65 18.50
CA ALA A 140 -14.64 -16.80 18.21
C ALA A 140 -15.40 -16.44 19.48
N SER A 141 -16.00 -15.25 19.50
CA SER A 141 -16.87 -14.84 20.59
C SER A 141 -18.19 -15.62 20.56
N ILE A 142 -18.79 -15.81 21.75
CA ILE A 142 -20.13 -16.42 21.86
C ILE A 142 -21.15 -15.68 21.00
N GLY A 143 -21.09 -14.35 20.94
CA GLY A 143 -21.98 -13.55 20.11
C GLY A 143 -21.86 -13.82 18.59
N GLU A 144 -20.66 -14.12 18.10
CA GLU A 144 -20.45 -14.52 16.69
C GLU A 144 -21.03 -15.92 16.42
N ILE A 145 -20.80 -16.86 17.34
CA ILE A 145 -21.32 -18.23 17.25
C ILE A 145 -22.85 -18.23 17.27
N GLU A 146 -23.49 -17.45 18.15
CA GLU A 146 -24.94 -17.31 18.17
C GLU A 146 -25.50 -16.73 16.88
N LYS A 147 -24.87 -15.69 16.33
CA LYS A 147 -25.28 -15.09 15.05
C LYS A 147 -25.21 -16.12 13.92
N LEU A 148 -24.17 -16.96 13.90
CA LEU A 148 -24.04 -18.05 12.94
C LEU A 148 -25.14 -19.10 13.15
N LYS A 149 -25.36 -19.55 14.39
CA LYS A 149 -26.42 -20.51 14.73
C LYS A 149 -27.80 -20.03 14.29
N ARG A 150 -28.15 -18.78 14.56
CA ARG A 150 -29.43 -18.17 14.11
C ARG A 150 -29.59 -18.19 12.59
N LYS A 151 -28.51 -17.92 11.83
CA LYS A 151 -28.52 -17.94 10.36
C LYS A 151 -28.66 -19.34 9.75
N MET A 152 -28.39 -20.40 10.50
CA MET A 152 -28.50 -21.78 10.02
C MET A 152 -29.91 -22.38 10.14
N VAL A 153 -30.78 -21.74 10.94
CA VAL A 153 -32.16 -22.18 11.22
C VAL A 153 -33.18 -21.40 10.36
N LEU A 154 -32.73 -20.37 9.65
CA LEU A 154 -33.47 -19.64 8.62
C LEU A 154 -33.22 -20.26 7.24
#